data_AF-A0A4Y2N3S1-F1
#
_entry.id   AF-A0A4Y2N3S1-F1
#
_cell.length_a   1.000
_cell.length_b   1.000
_cell.length_c   1.000
_cell.angle_alpha   90.00
_cell.angle_beta   90.00
_cell.angle_gamma   90.00
#
_symmetry.space_group_name_H-M   'P 1'
#
loop_
_entity.id
_entity.type
_entity.pdbx_description
1 polymer ?
#
loop_
_entity_poly.entity_id
_entity_poly.type
_entity_poly.pdbx_seq_one_letter_code
_entity_poly.pdbx_strand_id
1 'polypeptide(L)'
;MVSHPNETLANFLLSENIEWKFIPPKSPNLGGLSEAGVKSFKHHLKRVVGNAHLTLEEFLTIILEIESVLNSRPLTNLSTGFDHFETFITRSFPYR
;
A
#
# COMPACT_ATOMS: atom_id res chain seq x y z
N MET A 1 2.05 15.09 -18.71
CA MET A 1 2.77 14.13 -17.85
C MET A 1 3.65 14.93 -16.92
N VAL A 2 3.58 14.71 -15.61
CA VAL A 2 4.48 15.34 -14.64
C VAL A 2 5.86 14.71 -14.85
N SER A 3 6.85 15.49 -15.28
CA SER A 3 8.20 15.02 -15.57
C SER A 3 9.16 15.22 -14.39
N HIS A 4 8.80 16.08 -13.43
CA HIS A 4 9.61 16.42 -12.26
C HIS A 4 8.69 16.66 -11.05
N PRO A 5 9.11 16.31 -9.82
CA PRO A 5 8.39 16.72 -8.61
C PRO A 5 8.34 18.25 -8.53
N ASN A 6 7.26 18.79 -7.97
CA ASN A 6 7.19 20.23 -7.72
C ASN A 6 8.22 20.64 -6.65
N GLU A 7 8.49 21.94 -6.54
CA GLU A 7 9.53 22.45 -5.64
C GLU A 7 9.32 22.05 -4.18
N THR A 8 8.08 22.12 -3.68
CA THR A 8 7.73 21.72 -2.32
C THR A 8 8.06 20.25 -2.05
N LEU A 9 7.68 19.35 -2.98
CA LEU A 9 7.96 17.93 -2.86
C LEU A 9 9.44 17.64 -3.03
N ALA A 10 10.12 18.30 -3.98
CA ALA A 10 11.57 18.13 -4.18
C ALA A 10 12.36 18.51 -2.92
N ASN A 11 12.02 19.63 -2.27
CA ASN A 11 12.68 20.07 -1.03
C ASN A 11 12.47 19.07 0.11
N PHE A 12 11.26 18.51 0.26
CA PHE A 12 10.98 17.47 1.24
C PHE A 12 11.78 16.18 0.96
N LEU A 13 11.79 15.73 -0.29
CA LEU A 13 12.54 14.53 -0.67
C LEU A 13 14.04 14.72 -0.43
N LEU A 14 14.58 15.91 -0.69
CA LEU A 14 15.97 16.26 -0.39
C LEU A 14 16.25 16.29 1.12
N SER A 15 15.36 16.86 1.94
CA SER A 15 15.55 16.89 3.40
C SER A 15 15.52 15.50 4.02
N GLU A 16 14.70 14.59 3.46
CA GLU A 16 14.59 13.20 3.90
C GLU A 16 15.60 12.26 3.21
N ASN A 17 16.48 12.79 2.35
CA ASN A 17 17.44 12.01 1.56
C ASN A 17 16.79 10.88 0.72
N ILE A 18 15.61 11.16 0.15
CA ILE A 18 14.82 10.26 -0.69
C ILE A 18 15.07 10.57 -2.17
N GLU A 19 15.53 9.57 -2.93
CA GLU A 19 15.70 9.66 -4.38
C GLU A 19 14.40 9.31 -5.11
N TRP A 20 13.83 10.26 -5.87
CA TRP A 20 12.63 10.01 -6.69
C TRP A 20 12.98 9.45 -8.06
N LYS A 21 12.39 8.30 -8.42
CA LYS A 21 12.56 7.65 -9.73
C LYS A 21 11.22 7.40 -10.40
N PHE A 22 11.05 7.89 -11.62
CA PHE A 22 9.90 7.55 -12.44
C PHE A 22 10.08 6.16 -13.08
N ILE A 23 8.96 5.46 -13.28
CA ILE A 23 8.95 4.24 -14.09
C ILE A 23 9.33 4.61 -15.53
N PRO A 24 10.33 3.94 -16.13
CA PRO A 24 10.70 4.16 -17.52
C PRO A 24 9.51 4.00 -18.48
N PRO A 25 9.42 4.82 -19.54
CA PRO A 25 8.35 4.67 -20.53
C PRO A 25 8.37 3.26 -21.12
N LYS A 26 7.18 2.72 -21.42
CA LYS A 26 6.99 1.37 -22.01
C LYS A 26 7.51 0.21 -21.12
N SER A 27 7.59 0.39 -19.81
CA SER A 27 7.95 -0.67 -18.86
C SER A 27 6.75 -1.08 -17.98
N PRO A 28 5.73 -1.75 -18.55
CA PRO A 28 4.48 -2.08 -17.85
C PRO A 28 4.66 -3.04 -16.66
N ASN A 29 5.73 -3.83 -16.68
CA ASN A 29 6.05 -4.77 -15.61
C ASN A 29 6.58 -4.10 -14.32
N LEU A 30 7.09 -2.86 -14.39
CA LEU A 30 7.65 -2.16 -13.22
C LEU A 30 6.58 -1.57 -12.29
N GLY A 31 5.32 -1.50 -12.73
CA GLY A 31 4.19 -1.03 -11.92
C GLY A 31 3.39 -2.16 -11.24
N GLY A 32 3.67 -3.43 -11.57
CA GLY A 32 2.77 -4.54 -11.29
C GLY A 32 2.44 -4.74 -9.80
N LEU A 33 3.39 -4.50 -8.90
CA LEU A 33 3.15 -4.63 -7.46
C LEU A 33 2.17 -3.57 -6.93
N SER A 34 2.37 -2.31 -7.33
CA SER A 34 1.46 -1.22 -6.98
C SER A 34 0.07 -1.44 -7.56
N GLU A 35 -0.01 -1.89 -8.82
CA GLU A 35 -1.27 -2.24 -9.48
C GLU A 35 -1.99 -3.40 -8.77
N ALA A 36 -1.26 -4.43 -8.34
CA ALA A 36 -1.80 -5.54 -7.55
C ALA A 36 -2.33 -5.08 -6.18
N GLY A 37 -1.63 -4.14 -5.53
CA GLY A 37 -2.08 -3.49 -4.30
C GLY A 37 -3.40 -2.73 -4.50
N VAL A 38 -3.48 -1.87 -5.53
CA VAL A 38 -4.70 -1.13 -5.89
C VAL A 38 -5.86 -2.08 -6.22
N LYS A 39 -5.59 -3.16 -6.96
CA LYS A 39 -6.59 -4.18 -7.28
C LYS A 39 -7.12 -4.88 -6.03
N SER A 40 -6.24 -5.24 -5.11
CA SER A 40 -6.58 -5.89 -3.84
C SER A 40 -7.39 -4.97 -2.93
N PHE A 41 -6.99 -3.71 -2.80
CA PHE A 41 -7.74 -2.70 -2.04
C PHE A 41 -9.17 -2.53 -2.59
N LYS A 42 -9.31 -2.30 -3.90
CA LYS A 42 -10.62 -2.14 -4.55
C LYS A 42 -11.52 -3.37 -4.37
N HIS A 43 -10.92 -4.56 -4.38
CA HIS A 43 -11.65 -5.81 -4.13
C HIS A 43 -12.29 -5.84 -2.74
N HIS A 44 -11.55 -5.49 -1.68
CA HIS A 44 -12.08 -5.46 -0.32
C HIS A 44 -13.09 -4.33 -0.16
N LEU A 45 -12.78 -3.13 -0.66
CA LEU A 45 -13.65 -1.98 -0.56
C LEU A 45 -15.04 -2.27 -1.16
N LYS A 46 -15.10 -2.85 -2.36
CA LYS A 46 -16.37 -3.19 -3.01
C LYS A 46 -17.20 -4.19 -2.19
N ARG A 47 -16.56 -5.12 -1.50
CA ARG A 47 -17.23 -6.15 -0.67
C ARG A 47 -17.72 -5.60 0.66
N VAL A 48 -16.94 -4.74 1.30
CA VAL A 48 -17.28 -4.15 2.60
C VAL A 48 -18.37 -3.09 2.44
N VAL A 49 -18.25 -2.20 1.46
CA VAL A 49 -19.18 -1.08 1.29
C VAL A 49 -20.49 -1.52 0.63
N GLY A 50 -20.44 -2.40 -0.37
CA GLY A 50 -21.63 -2.79 -1.13
C GLY A 50 -22.35 -1.58 -1.73
N ASN A 51 -23.63 -1.40 -1.35
CA ASN A 51 -24.47 -0.27 -1.76
C ASN A 51 -24.71 0.76 -0.63
N ALA A 52 -23.93 0.71 0.46
CA ALA A 52 -24.11 1.60 1.60
C ALA A 52 -23.70 3.05 1.27
N HIS A 53 -24.45 4.00 1.81
CA HIS A 53 -24.03 5.40 1.87
C HIS A 53 -23.26 5.62 3.16
N LEU A 54 -21.98 5.92 3.05
CA LEU A 54 -21.09 6.11 4.19
C LEU A 54 -20.93 7.60 4.50
N THR A 55 -20.90 7.91 5.79
CA THR A 55 -20.33 9.14 6.30
C THR A 55 -18.80 9.13 6.11
N LEU A 56 -18.17 10.30 6.27
CA LEU A 56 -16.71 10.41 6.17
C LEU A 56 -16.01 9.53 7.21
N GLU A 57 -16.51 9.50 8.45
CA GLU A 57 -15.93 8.73 9.55
C GLU A 57 -15.99 7.22 9.29
N GLU A 58 -17.13 6.72 8.80
CA GLU A 58 -17.30 5.33 8.41
C GLU A 58 -16.39 4.96 7.24
N PHE A 59 -16.26 5.83 6.25
CA PHE A 59 -15.38 5.61 5.11
C PHE A 59 -13.91 5.52 5.53
N LEU A 60 -13.44 6.43 6.39
CA LEU A 60 -12.08 6.41 6.92
C LEU A 60 -11.81 5.14 7.73
N THR A 61 -12.77 4.72 8.56
CA THR A 61 -12.67 3.49 9.35
C THR A 61 -12.50 2.28 8.45
N ILE A 62 -13.34 2.15 7.40
CA ILE A 62 -13.26 1.04 6.44
C ILE A 62 -11.91 1.03 5.71
N ILE A 63 -11.37 2.19 5.34
CA ILE A 63 -10.04 2.26 4.71
C ILE A 63 -8.96 1.73 5.63
N LEU A 64 -8.96 2.14 6.91
CA LEU A 64 -7.98 1.71 7.90
C LEU A 64 -8.06 0.19 8.15
N GLU A 65 -9.26 -0.37 8.21
CA GLU A 65 -9.45 -1.82 8.35
C GLU A 65 -8.91 -2.59 7.13
N ILE A 66 -9.21 -2.11 5.92
CA ILE A 66 -8.70 -2.73 4.69
C ILE A 66 -7.17 -2.63 4.64
N GLU A 67 -6.59 -1.49 5.01
CA GLU A 67 -5.15 -1.30 5.10
C GLU A 67 -4.52 -2.33 6.07
N SER A 68 -5.09 -2.48 7.25
CA SER A 68 -4.64 -3.47 8.25
C SER A 68 -4.67 -4.90 7.69
N VAL A 69 -5.73 -5.27 6.97
CA VAL A 69 -5.85 -6.57 6.30
C VAL A 69 -4.82 -6.75 5.18
N LEU A 70 -4.45 -5.70 4.45
CA LEU A 70 -3.44 -5.79 3.40
C LEU A 70 -2.03 -5.89 3.98
N ASN A 71 -1.73 -5.13 5.04
CA ASN A 71 -0.41 -5.09 5.69
C ASN A 71 -0.12 -6.30 6.59
N SER A 72 -1.13 -7.03 7.03
CA SER A 72 -0.98 -8.26 7.83
C SER A 72 -0.72 -9.52 7.00
N ARG A 73 -0.79 -9.44 5.66
CA ARG A 73 -0.54 -10.59 4.78
C ARG A 73 0.96 -10.88 4.67
N PRO A 74 1.40 -12.13 4.85
CA PRO A 74 2.78 -12.52 4.60
C PRO A 74 3.21 -12.17 3.17
N LEU A 75 4.37 -11.52 3.02
CA LEU A 75 4.92 -11.15 1.71
C LEU A 75 5.39 -12.37 0.90
N THR A 76 5.60 -13.50 1.56
CA THR A 76 6.03 -14.77 0.98
C THR A 76 5.14 -15.91 1.48
N ASN A 77 5.01 -16.97 0.67
CA ASN A 77 4.35 -18.19 1.13
C ASN A 77 5.08 -18.72 2.37
N LEU A 78 4.33 -18.97 3.44
CA LEU A 78 4.85 -19.65 4.62
C LEU A 78 5.24 -21.08 4.21
N SER A 79 6.54 -21.32 4.03
CA SER A 79 7.10 -22.66 3.87
C SER A 79 6.79 -23.46 5.13
N THR A 80 6.34 -24.71 4.98
CA THR A 80 6.09 -25.65 6.09
C THR A 80 7.38 -26.26 6.66
N GLY A 81 8.55 -25.82 6.19
CA GLY A 81 9.84 -26.16 6.77
C GLY A 81 10.14 -25.36 8.03
N PHE A 82 10.63 -26.03 9.07
CA PHE A 82 10.92 -25.50 10.41
C PHE A 82 12.06 -24.45 10.48
N ASP A 83 12.42 -23.84 9.35
CA ASP A 83 13.47 -22.84 9.25
C ASP A 83 12.98 -21.74 8.30
N HIS A 84 12.32 -20.72 8.86
CA HIS A 84 12.48 -19.34 8.41
C HIS A 84 11.95 -18.42 9.52
N PHE A 85 12.91 -17.95 10.32
CA PHE A 85 12.74 -16.87 11.29
C PHE A 85 12.08 -15.65 10.63
N GLU A 86 11.16 -15.04 11.37
CA GLU A 86 10.63 -13.70 11.10
C GLU A 86 9.98 -13.57 9.71
N THR A 87 8.74 -14.08 9.59
CA THR A 87 7.83 -13.51 8.59
C THR A 87 7.70 -12.03 8.94
N PHE A 88 8.40 -11.15 8.22
CA PHE A 88 8.39 -9.71 8.44
C PHE A 88 6.98 -9.16 8.26
N ILE A 89 6.18 -9.26 9.32
CA ILE A 89 4.94 -8.51 9.49
C ILE A 89 5.40 -7.07 9.71
N THR A 90 5.30 -6.25 8.67
CA THR A 90 5.55 -4.81 8.80
C THR A 90 4.58 -4.24 9.82
N ARG A 91 5.11 -3.96 11.02
CA ARG A 91 4.52 -3.18 12.10
C ARG A 91 3.15 -3.65 12.60
N SER A 92 3.18 -4.32 13.75
CA SER A 92 2.17 -4.12 14.79
C SER A 92 2.00 -2.60 15.03
N PHE A 93 0.99 -1.99 14.42
CA PHE A 93 0.50 -0.67 14.83
C PHE A 93 -0.40 -0.87 16.06
N PRO A 94 -0.01 -0.37 17.24
CA PRO A 94 -0.91 -0.32 18.38
C PRO A 94 -1.79 0.91 18.20
N TYR A 95 -2.98 0.73 17.63
CA TYR A 95 -4.05 1.70 17.83
C TYR A 95 -5.02 1.14 18.86
N ARG A 96 -4.70 1.44 20.11
CA ARG A 96 -5.67 1.70 21.17
C ARG A 96 -5.28 3.02 21.82
#